data_AF-A0A6L4ZKT8-F1
#
_entry.id   AF-A0A6L4ZKT8-F1
#
_cell.length_a   1.000
_cell.length_b   1.000
_cell.length_c   1.000
_cell.angle_alpha   90.00
_cell.angle_beta   90.00
_cell.angle_gamma   90.00
#
_symmetry.space_group_name_H-M   'P 1'
#
loop_
_entity.id
_entity.type
_entity.pdbx_description
1 polymer ?
#
loop_
_entity_poly.entity_id
_entity_poly.type
_entity_poly.pdbx_seq_one_letter_code
_entity_poly.pdbx_strand_id
1 'polypeptide(L)'
;MGKLLSSKQYDEAIQKLERIADGISKHKDEPEYPSRLNEAKRRDMKQQVENLRVAWEGLTREASRAYDAYLEALKVSSEQISLDVDTLRGFYGKDSNILSDYGIKAMTKPSGRSKKSTQSTS
;
A
#
# COMPACT_ATOMS: atom_id res chain seq x y z
N MET A 1 4.88 -1.70 14.10
CA MET A 1 3.83 -2.51 13.47
C MET A 1 3.80 -3.88 14.14
N GLY A 2 2.65 -4.33 14.65
CA GLY A 2 2.52 -5.64 15.26
C GLY A 2 2.76 -6.75 14.24
N LYS A 3 3.39 -7.86 14.66
CA LYS A 3 3.62 -9.02 13.80
C LYS A 3 2.26 -9.60 13.40
N LEU A 4 1.95 -9.60 12.10
CA LEU A 4 0.78 -10.30 11.56
C LEU A 4 0.91 -11.79 11.91
N LEU A 5 -0.05 -12.32 12.64
CA LEU A 5 -0.18 -13.76 12.86
C LEU A 5 -0.41 -14.43 11.50
N SER A 6 0.22 -15.58 11.27
CA SER A 6 -0.04 -16.35 10.05
C SER A 6 -1.46 -16.93 10.07
N SER A 7 -2.03 -17.22 8.90
CA SER A 7 -3.34 -17.89 8.80
C SER A 7 -3.39 -19.18 9.63
N LYS A 8 -2.28 -19.92 9.67
CA LYS A 8 -2.12 -21.11 10.52
C LYS A 8 -2.31 -20.81 12.01
N GLN A 9 -1.75 -19.71 12.52
CA GLN A 9 -1.92 -19.33 13.93
C GLN A 9 -3.35 -18.91 14.26
N TYR A 10 -4.04 -18.30 13.31
CA TYR A 10 -5.47 -18.00 13.42
C TYR A 10 -6.30 -19.30 13.48
N ASP A 11 -6.10 -20.22 12.53
CA ASP A 11 -6.84 -21.48 12.45
C ASP A 11 -6.64 -22.30 13.73
N GLU A 12 -5.40 -22.38 14.22
CA GLU A 12 -5.09 -23.06 15.48
C GLU A 12 -5.80 -22.42 16.68
N ALA A 13 -5.91 -21.09 16.74
CA ALA A 13 -6.57 -20.39 17.83
C ALA A 13 -8.09 -20.63 17.81
N ILE A 14 -8.72 -20.55 16.64
CA ILE A 14 -10.16 -20.80 16.47
C ILE A 14 -10.50 -22.25 16.85
N GLN A 15 -9.74 -23.22 16.34
CA GLN A 15 -9.94 -24.63 16.68
C GLN A 15 -9.74 -24.89 18.18
N LYS A 16 -8.74 -24.26 18.81
CA LYS A 16 -8.52 -24.38 20.27
C LYS A 16 -9.70 -23.81 21.06
N LEU A 17 -10.22 -22.63 20.69
CA LEU A 17 -11.36 -22.02 21.37
C LEU A 17 -12.61 -22.91 21.26
N GLU A 18 -12.86 -23.48 20.09
CA GLU A 18 -13.97 -24.40 19.85
C GLU A 18 -13.83 -25.70 20.65
N ARG A 19 -12.68 -26.36 20.59
CA ARG A 19 -12.42 -27.59 21.37
C ARG A 19 -12.54 -27.37 22.88
N ILE A 20 -12.08 -26.21 23.37
CA ILE A 20 -12.24 -25.86 24.79
C ILE A 20 -13.72 -25.63 25.11
N ALA A 21 -14.47 -24.91 24.28
CA ALA A 21 -15.90 -24.69 24.49
C ALA A 21 -16.67 -26.01 24.55
N ASP A 22 -16.40 -26.92 23.61
CA ASP A 22 -17.05 -28.23 23.56
C ASP A 22 -16.64 -29.12 24.74
N GLY A 23 -15.38 -29.07 25.17
CA GLY A 23 -14.91 -29.73 26.38
C GLY A 23 -15.61 -29.21 27.65
N ILE A 24 -15.77 -27.88 27.77
CA ILE A 24 -16.52 -27.28 28.88
C ILE A 24 -17.96 -27.81 28.88
N SER A 25 -18.63 -27.80 27.72
CA SER A 25 -20.01 -28.25 27.60
C SER A 25 -20.23 -29.69 28.09
N LYS A 26 -19.25 -30.57 27.82
CA LYS A 26 -19.30 -32.00 28.16
C LYS A 26 -18.98 -32.29 29.63
N HIS A 27 -18.06 -31.55 30.23
CA HIS A 27 -17.48 -31.89 31.54
C HIS A 27 -17.92 -30.94 32.67
N LYS A 28 -18.73 -29.90 32.38
CA LYS A 28 -19.14 -28.88 33.37
C LYS A 28 -19.83 -29.39 34.64
N ASP A 29 -20.41 -30.59 34.59
CA ASP A 29 -21.15 -31.20 35.71
C ASP A 29 -20.29 -32.18 36.53
N GLU A 30 -18.99 -32.32 36.21
CA GLU A 30 -18.07 -33.20 36.94
C GLU A 30 -17.73 -32.65 38.34
N PRO A 31 -17.47 -33.54 39.33
CA PRO A 31 -16.93 -33.13 40.62
C PRO A 31 -15.63 -32.33 40.46
N GLU A 32 -15.47 -31.27 41.25
CA GLU A 32 -14.29 -30.39 41.23
C GLU A 32 -14.07 -29.62 39.90
N TYR A 33 -15.10 -29.50 39.04
CA TYR A 33 -14.99 -28.75 37.80
C TYR A 33 -14.59 -27.27 38.02
N PRO A 34 -13.58 -26.73 37.30
CA PRO A 34 -13.13 -25.36 37.51
C PRO A 34 -14.19 -24.31 37.13
N SER A 35 -14.77 -23.62 38.12
CA SER A 35 -15.82 -22.59 37.93
C SER A 35 -15.41 -21.40 37.06
N ARG A 36 -14.10 -21.15 36.90
CA ARG A 36 -13.56 -20.12 36.01
C ARG A 36 -13.70 -20.43 34.51
N LEU A 37 -13.96 -21.68 34.15
CA LEU A 37 -14.15 -22.10 32.77
C LEU A 37 -15.60 -21.89 32.37
N ASN A 38 -15.80 -21.10 31.33
CA ASN A 38 -17.13 -20.72 30.87
C ASN A 38 -17.21 -20.92 29.34
N GLU A 39 -18.16 -21.74 28.90
CA GLU A 39 -18.37 -22.07 27.49
C GLU A 39 -18.70 -20.83 26.66
N ALA A 40 -19.69 -20.05 27.11
CA ALA A 40 -20.16 -18.86 26.42
C ALA A 40 -19.01 -17.87 26.18
N LYS A 41 -18.12 -17.69 27.16
CA LYS A 41 -16.92 -16.85 27.02
C LYS A 41 -15.98 -17.35 25.92
N ARG A 42 -15.79 -18.67 25.76
CA ARG A 42 -14.91 -19.21 24.70
C ARG A 42 -15.54 -19.07 23.32
N ARG A 43 -16.86 -19.28 23.20
CA ARG A 43 -17.59 -19.08 21.96
C ARG A 43 -17.63 -17.60 21.55
N ASP A 44 -17.82 -16.69 22.51
CA ASP A 44 -17.75 -15.24 22.29
C ASP A 44 -16.34 -14.81 21.83
N MET A 45 -15.28 -15.29 22.48
CA MET A 45 -13.90 -15.03 22.03
C MET A 45 -13.65 -15.55 20.60
N LYS A 46 -14.17 -16.74 20.25
CA LYS A 46 -14.07 -17.29 18.89
C LYS A 46 -14.74 -16.34 17.88
N GLN A 47 -15.99 -15.99 18.15
CA GLN A 47 -16.78 -15.13 17.27
C GLN A 47 -16.16 -13.75 17.08
N GLN A 48 -15.62 -13.15 18.15
CA GLN A 48 -14.93 -11.85 18.08
C GLN A 48 -13.73 -11.91 17.14
N VAL A 49 -12.90 -12.95 17.24
CA VAL A 49 -11.72 -13.12 16.40
C VAL A 49 -12.12 -13.36 14.94
N GLU A 50 -13.14 -14.18 14.68
CA GLU A 50 -13.67 -14.42 13.32
C GLU A 50 -14.23 -13.13 12.71
N ASN A 51 -15.01 -12.36 13.46
CA ASN A 51 -15.57 -11.09 12.99
C ASN A 51 -14.47 -10.07 12.65
N LEU A 52 -13.47 -9.94 13.51
CA LEU A 52 -12.32 -9.06 13.27
C LEU A 52 -11.52 -9.51 12.05
N ARG A 53 -11.40 -10.82 11.82
CA ARG A 53 -10.74 -11.36 10.62
C ARG A 53 -11.48 -10.96 9.35
N VAL A 54 -12.81 -11.15 9.31
CA VAL A 54 -13.64 -10.76 8.17
C VAL A 54 -13.55 -9.26 7.90
N ALA A 55 -13.63 -8.43 8.95
CA ALA A 55 -13.50 -6.98 8.82
C ALA A 55 -12.14 -6.57 8.25
N TRP A 56 -11.06 -7.16 8.75
CA TRP A 56 -9.71 -6.93 8.24
C TRP A 56 -9.54 -7.33 6.77
N GLU A 57 -10.09 -8.48 6.37
CA GLU A 57 -10.05 -8.92 4.96
C GLU A 57 -10.84 -7.98 4.05
N GLY A 58 -11.99 -7.48 4.51
CA GLY A 58 -12.76 -6.45 3.80
C GLY A 58 -11.96 -5.17 3.57
N LEU A 59 -11.40 -4.60 4.64
CA LEU A 59 -10.58 -3.39 4.58
C LEU A 59 -9.33 -3.58 3.70
N THR A 60 -8.70 -4.75 3.74
CA THR A 60 -7.53 -5.04 2.92
C THR A 60 -7.88 -5.07 1.43
N ARG A 61 -9.05 -5.63 1.07
CA ARG A 61 -9.53 -5.63 -0.32
C ARG A 61 -9.88 -4.22 -0.79
N GLU A 62 -10.53 -3.42 0.06
CA GLU A 62 -10.84 -2.02 -0.24
C GLU A 62 -9.58 -1.19 -0.43
N ALA A 63 -8.60 -1.34 0.46
CA ALA A 63 -7.30 -0.67 0.34
C ALA A 63 -6.57 -1.06 -0.95
N SER A 64 -6.59 -2.34 -1.34
CA SER A 64 -6.01 -2.79 -2.61
C SER A 64 -6.69 -2.12 -3.80
N ARG A 65 -8.03 -2.09 -3.84
CA ARG A 65 -8.77 -1.43 -4.94
C ARG A 65 -8.49 0.07 -5.01
N ALA A 66 -8.44 0.74 -3.86
CA ALA A 66 -8.11 2.16 -3.80
C ALA A 66 -6.68 2.43 -4.29
N TYR A 67 -5.74 1.54 -3.95
CA TYR A 67 -4.37 1.62 -4.43
C TYR A 67 -4.25 1.41 -5.95
N ASP A 68 -4.96 0.43 -6.50
CA ASP A 68 -4.99 0.19 -7.95
C ASP A 68 -5.58 1.40 -8.70
N ALA A 69 -6.67 1.97 -8.19
CA ALA A 69 -7.26 3.18 -8.76
C ALA A 69 -6.32 4.40 -8.69
N TYR A 70 -5.56 4.54 -7.59
CA TYR A 70 -4.53 5.56 -7.46
C TYR A 70 -3.42 5.38 -8.50
N LEU A 71 -2.92 4.15 -8.68
CA LEU A 71 -1.87 3.86 -9.66
C LEU A 71 -2.31 4.17 -11.09
N GLU A 72 -3.55 3.81 -11.44
CA GLU A 72 -4.10 4.11 -12.76
C GLU A 72 -4.23 5.62 -12.98
N ALA A 73 -4.79 6.35 -12.00
CA ALA A 73 -4.90 7.80 -12.08
C ALA A 73 -3.52 8.48 -12.20
N LEU A 74 -2.52 8.00 -11.47
CA LEU A 74 -1.15 8.50 -11.54
C LEU A 74 -0.53 8.24 -12.91
N LYS A 75 -0.73 7.05 -13.47
CA LYS A 75 -0.24 6.68 -14.80
C LYS A 75 -0.83 7.60 -15.88
N VAL A 76 -2.17 7.71 -15.92
CA VAL A 76 -2.86 8.58 -16.89
C VAL A 76 -2.40 10.02 -16.77
N SER A 77 -2.27 10.53 -15.54
CA SER A 77 -1.80 11.90 -15.30
C SER A 77 -0.35 12.09 -15.77
N SER A 78 0.53 11.11 -15.52
CA SER A 78 1.93 11.18 -15.95
C SER A 78 2.08 11.13 -17.48
N GLU A 79 1.26 10.32 -18.16
CA GLU A 79 1.21 10.27 -19.62
C GLU A 79 0.72 11.61 -20.18
N GLN A 80 -0.35 12.18 -19.62
CA GLN A 80 -0.88 13.47 -20.06
C GLN A 80 0.13 14.61 -19.83
N ILE A 81 0.76 14.66 -18.65
CA ILE A 81 1.82 15.64 -18.36
C ILE A 81 2.94 15.53 -19.40
N SER A 82 3.33 14.32 -19.79
CA SER A 82 4.39 14.13 -20.79
C SER A 82 3.99 14.69 -22.16
N LEU A 83 2.74 14.45 -22.58
CA LEU A 83 2.18 15.03 -23.81
C LEU A 83 2.15 16.55 -23.75
N ASP A 84 1.68 17.13 -22.65
CA ASP A 84 1.60 18.58 -22.46
C ASP A 84 3.00 19.21 -22.51
N VAL A 85 3.99 18.57 -21.89
CA VAL A 85 5.41 18.99 -21.93
C VAL A 85 5.93 19.00 -23.36
N ASP A 86 5.64 17.96 -24.14
CA ASP A 86 6.07 17.86 -25.54
C ASP A 86 5.37 18.91 -26.42
N THR A 87 4.08 19.15 -26.22
CA THR A 87 3.33 20.21 -26.89
C THR A 87 3.91 21.59 -26.59
N LEU A 88 4.16 21.91 -25.31
CA LEU A 88 4.73 23.19 -24.89
C LEU A 88 6.13 23.40 -25.45
N ARG A 89 6.96 22.35 -25.47
CA ARG A 89 8.29 22.39 -26.09
C ARG A 89 8.22 22.57 -27.61
N GLY A 90 7.25 21.97 -28.27
CA GLY A 90 7.00 22.15 -29.70
C GLY A 90 6.56 23.57 -30.04
N PHE A 91 5.72 24.18 -29.18
CA PHE A 91 5.17 25.51 -29.38
C PHE A 91 6.16 26.64 -29.07
N TYR A 92 6.76 26.64 -27.87
CA TYR A 92 7.67 27.71 -27.42
C TYR A 92 9.12 27.50 -27.87
N GLY A 93 9.48 26.28 -28.29
CA GLY A 93 10.86 25.86 -28.55
C GLY A 93 11.54 25.30 -27.30
N LYS A 94 12.33 24.24 -27.50
CA LYS A 94 12.96 23.44 -26.43
C LYS A 94 13.91 24.22 -25.51
N ASP A 95 14.42 25.34 -25.98
CA ASP A 95 15.42 26.17 -25.29
C ASP A 95 14.78 27.42 -24.65
N SER A 96 13.45 27.59 -24.75
CA SER A 96 12.75 28.79 -24.27
C SER A 96 12.71 28.85 -22.75
N ASN A 97 13.12 29.99 -22.20
CA ASN A 97 13.02 30.25 -20.76
C ASN A 97 11.56 30.29 -20.27
N ILE A 98 10.58 30.55 -21.14
CA ILE A 98 9.15 30.52 -20.79
C ILE A 98 8.72 29.13 -20.27
N LEU A 99 9.42 28.06 -20.68
CA LEU A 99 9.14 26.70 -20.21
C LEU A 99 9.29 26.54 -18.69
N SER A 100 10.11 27.37 -18.02
CA SER A 100 10.27 27.29 -16.56
C SER A 100 9.01 27.65 -15.79
N ASP A 101 8.16 28.51 -16.34
CA ASP A 101 6.89 28.92 -15.71
C ASP A 101 5.91 27.74 -15.61
N TYR A 102 6.08 26.75 -16.49
CA TYR A 102 5.35 25.48 -16.49
C TYR A 102 6.07 24.36 -15.72
N GLY A 103 7.18 24.67 -15.03
CA GLY A 103 8.02 23.68 -14.34
C GLY A 103 8.85 22.79 -15.28
N ILE A 104 8.95 23.14 -16.57
CA ILE A 104 9.67 22.36 -17.58
C ILE A 104 11.10 22.88 -17.68
N LYS A 105 12.09 22.01 -17.46
CA LYS A 105 13.49 22.35 -17.72
C LYS A 105 13.72 22.55 -19.22
N ALA A 106 14.18 23.74 -19.59
CA ALA A 106 14.68 24.03 -20.92
C ALA A 106 15.89 23.13 -21.22
N MET A 107 15.94 22.57 -22.44
CA MET A 107 17.10 21.83 -22.90
C MET A 107 18.13 22.83 -23.39
N THR A 108 18.84 23.50 -22.47
CA THR A 108 19.93 24.41 -22.86
C THR A 108 20.89 23.67 -23.79
N LYS A 109 21.08 24.18 -25.02
CA LYS A 109 22.11 23.67 -25.94
C LYS A 109 23.41 23.47 -25.17
N PRO A 110 24.13 22.35 -25.36
CA PRO A 110 25.48 22.24 -24.82
C PRO A 110 26.25 23.43 -25.36
N SER A 111 26.64 24.36 -24.47
CA SER A 111 27.30 25.60 -24.87
C SER A 111 28.52 25.19 -25.70
N GLY A 112 28.51 25.55 -26.99
CA GLY A 112 29.63 25.29 -27.88
C GLY A 112 30.89 25.81 -27.20
N ARG A 113 31.78 24.88 -26.84
CA ARG A 113 33.10 25.16 -26.33
C ARG A 113 33.74 26.18 -27.28
N SER A 114 33.98 27.39 -26.79
CA SER A 114 34.48 28.49 -27.61
C SER A 114 35.73 28.06 -28.36
N LYS A 115 35.75 28.21 -29.69
CA LYS A 115 36.98 28.20 -30.48
C LYS A 115 37.93 29.23 -29.87
N LYS A 116 39.01 28.78 -29.22
CA LYS A 116 40.18 29.63 -28.97
C LYS A 116 40.82 29.91 -30.32
N SER A 117 40.61 31.11 -30.83
CA SER A 117 41.37 31.68 -31.94
C SER A 117 42.67 32.30 -31.42
N THR A 118 43.75 32.08 -32.20
CA THR A 118 44.99 32.89 -32.29
C THR A 118 45.98 32.76 -31.10
N GLN A 119 47.28 32.51 -31.28
CA GLN A 119 48.24 33.18 -32.18
C GLN A 119 49.33 32.29 -32.77
N SER A 120 49.60 32.51 -34.06
CA SER A 120 50.91 32.33 -34.70
C SER A 120 51.89 33.39 -34.19
N THR A 121 53.12 32.96 -33.92
CA THR A 121 54.38 33.71 -34.10
C THR A 121 55.41 32.61 -34.40
N SER A 122 55.82 32.47 -35.66
CA SER A 122 57.03 33.08 -36.24
C SER A 122 58.31 32.48 -35.68
#